data_AF-A0A7J6LB26-F1
#
_entry.id   AF-A0A7J6LB26-F1
#
_cell.length_a   1.000
_cell.length_b   1.000
_cell.length_c   1.000
_cell.angle_alpha   90.00
_cell.angle_beta   90.00
_cell.angle_gamma   90.00
#
_symmetry.space_group_name_H-M   'P 1'
#
loop_
_entity.id
_entity.type
_entity.pdbx_description
1 polymer ?
#
loop_
_entity_poly.entity_id
_entity_poly.type
_entity_poly.pdbx_seq_one_letter_code
_entity_poly.pdbx_strand_id
1 'polypeptide(L)'
;TMAADDFFEGQGRTDGALTPWYNEQDKIDFIHRLHDAGVRNIEMESVALMGFCQRAKIPAACVCVTLVNRLEGDQITSTKRQLAKYNEYSIRVVSNYIATTEAKTAATH
;
A
#
# COMPACT_ATOMS: atom_id res chain seq x y z
N THR A 1 4.49 1.02 -5.56
CA THR A 1 4.27 1.40 -4.15
C THR A 1 5.29 2.45 -3.77
N MET A 2 4.88 3.48 -3.02
CA MET A 2 5.80 4.34 -2.26
C MET A 2 5.70 3.94 -0.79
N ALA A 3 6.83 3.79 -0.10
CA ALA A 3 6.85 3.66 1.36
C ALA A 3 7.22 5.01 1.99
N ALA A 4 6.54 5.41 3.05
CA ALA A 4 6.83 6.61 3.82
C ALA A 4 7.10 6.27 5.28
N ASP A 5 7.95 7.06 5.95
CA ASP A 5 8.30 6.86 7.37
C ASP A 5 7.28 7.47 8.34
N ASP A 6 6.33 8.26 7.82
CA ASP A 6 5.24 8.89 8.58
C ASP A 6 3.92 8.77 7.81
N PHE A 7 2.81 8.61 8.54
CA PHE A 7 1.48 8.47 7.96
C PHE A 7 0.92 9.80 7.43
N PHE A 8 1.28 10.92 8.04
CA PHE A 8 0.72 12.24 7.72
C PHE A 8 1.59 13.01 6.73
N GLU A 9 2.55 13.79 7.22
CA GLU A 9 3.44 14.61 6.42
C GLU A 9 4.28 13.77 5.46
N GLY A 10 4.70 12.58 5.87
CA GLY A 10 5.41 11.62 5.02
C GLY A 10 4.60 11.14 3.81
N GLN A 11 3.27 11.19 3.89
CA GLN A 11 2.37 10.87 2.78
C GLN A 11 1.70 12.11 2.17
N GLY A 12 2.13 13.32 2.54
CA GLY A 12 1.57 14.58 2.05
C GLY A 12 0.14 14.86 2.50
N ARG A 13 -0.33 14.28 3.62
CA ARG A 13 -1.70 14.51 4.11
C ARG A 13 -1.85 15.90 4.73
N THR A 14 -3.04 16.50 4.64
CA THR A 14 -3.32 17.83 5.24
C THR A 14 -4.24 17.75 6.46
N ASP A 15 -4.48 16.55 6.98
CA ASP A 15 -5.41 16.26 8.07
C ASP A 15 -4.72 15.70 9.33
N GLY A 16 -3.43 16.00 9.48
CA GLY A 16 -2.64 15.68 10.66
C GLY A 16 -2.87 16.63 11.83
N ALA A 17 -2.22 16.33 12.96
CA ALA A 17 -2.31 17.15 14.17
C ALA A 17 -1.58 18.51 14.04
N LEU A 18 -0.57 18.58 13.19
CA LEU A 18 0.21 19.78 12.91
C LEU A 18 -0.22 20.38 11.58
N THR A 19 -0.14 21.70 11.46
CA THR A 19 -0.26 22.37 10.16
C THR A 19 0.99 22.07 9.34
N PRO A 20 0.88 21.40 8.19
CA PRO A 20 2.04 21.08 7.37
C PRO A 20 2.66 22.34 6.74
N TRP A 21 3.91 22.23 6.31
CA TRP A 21 4.63 23.28 5.58
C TRP A 21 4.19 23.42 4.11
N TYR A 22 3.23 22.61 3.66
CA TYR A 22 2.67 22.57 2.31
C TYR A 22 1.14 22.72 2.34
N ASN A 23 0.54 23.11 1.21
CA ASN A 23 -0.91 23.25 1.08
C ASN A 23 -1.55 22.13 0.24
N GLU A 24 -2.86 22.21 0.01
CA GLU A 24 -3.63 21.24 -0.78
C GLU A 24 -3.12 21.07 -2.22
N GLN A 25 -2.72 22.16 -2.87
CA GLN A 25 -2.18 22.12 -4.23
C GLN A 25 -0.84 21.40 -4.26
N ASP A 26 0.06 21.71 -3.32
CA ASP A 26 1.36 21.05 -3.20
C ASP A 26 1.20 19.53 -2.99
N LYS A 27 0.21 19.13 -2.17
CA LYS A 27 -0.17 17.73 -2.00
C LYS A 27 -0.59 17.11 -3.32
N ILE A 28 -1.57 17.70 -4.01
CA ILE A 28 -2.13 17.12 -5.24
C ILE A 28 -1.04 17.02 -6.32
N ASP A 29 -0.17 18.03 -6.45
CA ASP A 29 0.98 17.99 -7.35
C ASP A 29 1.98 16.88 -6.99
N PHE A 30 2.21 16.64 -5.69
CA PHE A 30 3.01 15.51 -5.22
C PHE A 30 2.35 14.16 -5.57
N ILE A 31 1.06 13.98 -5.30
CA ILE A 31 0.35 12.72 -5.60
C ILE A 31 0.31 12.46 -7.11
N HIS A 32 0.11 13.49 -7.96
CA HIS A 32 0.20 13.35 -9.41
C HIS A 32 1.60 12.95 -9.87
N ARG A 33 2.67 13.56 -9.34
CA ARG A 33 4.04 13.16 -9.65
C ARG A 33 4.30 11.69 -9.30
N LEU A 34 3.81 11.21 -8.16
CA LEU A 34 3.90 9.79 -7.80
C LEU A 34 3.15 8.90 -8.79
N HIS A 35 1.92 9.28 -9.13
CA HIS A 35 1.10 8.53 -10.07
C HIS A 35 1.75 8.44 -11.46
N ASP A 36 2.30 9.54 -11.96
CA ASP A 36 3.00 9.63 -13.24
C ASP A 36 4.29 8.80 -13.25
N ALA A 37 4.96 8.68 -12.09
CA ALA A 37 6.09 7.77 -11.88
C ALA A 37 5.68 6.29 -11.75
N GLY A 38 4.40 5.95 -11.89
CA GLY A 38 3.89 4.57 -11.82
C GLY A 38 3.50 4.09 -10.42
N VAL A 39 3.54 4.96 -9.40
CA VAL A 39 3.04 4.62 -8.06
C VAL A 39 1.51 4.49 -8.09
N ARG A 40 0.98 3.48 -7.40
CA ARG A 40 -0.47 3.22 -7.33
C ARG A 40 -1.01 3.11 -5.90
N ASN A 41 -0.13 3.05 -4.91
CA ASN A 41 -0.46 3.05 -3.49
C ASN A 41 0.72 3.57 -2.67
N ILE A 42 0.41 3.98 -1.44
CA ILE A 42 1.35 4.49 -0.44
C ILE A 42 1.14 3.66 0.84
N GLU A 43 2.22 3.19 1.45
CA GLU A 43 2.26 2.46 2.73
C GLU A 43 3.58 2.77 3.46
N MET A 44 4.03 1.96 4.41
CA MET A 44 5.13 2.35 5.32
C MET A 44 6.23 1.29 5.50
N GLU A 45 6.11 0.10 4.91
CA GLU A 45 6.97 -1.05 5.24
C GLU A 45 7.69 -1.64 4.03
N SER A 46 7.18 -1.45 2.82
CA SER A 46 7.61 -2.22 1.64
C SER A 46 9.07 -2.01 1.27
N VAL A 47 9.61 -0.80 1.40
CA VAL A 47 11.02 -0.53 1.09
C VAL A 47 11.96 -1.31 2.02
N ALA A 48 11.69 -1.29 3.33
CA ALA A 48 12.50 -2.02 4.30
C ALA A 48 12.38 -3.54 4.10
N LEU A 49 11.15 -4.06 3.94
CA LEU A 49 10.90 -5.49 3.76
C LEU A 49 11.54 -6.02 2.46
N MET A 50 11.32 -5.35 1.33
CA MET A 50 11.85 -5.80 0.03
C MET A 50 13.37 -5.69 0.00
N GLY A 51 13.95 -4.63 0.58
CA GLY A 51 15.40 -4.47 0.70
C GLY A 51 16.05 -5.60 1.53
N PHE A 52 15.42 -5.96 2.65
CA PHE A 52 15.86 -7.08 3.48
C PHE A 52 15.80 -8.41 2.71
N CYS A 53 14.64 -8.74 2.13
CA CYS A 53 14.43 -10.00 1.41
C CYS A 53 15.40 -10.14 0.23
N GLN A 54 15.62 -9.06 -0.52
CA GLN A 54 16.59 -9.04 -1.62
C GLN A 54 18.01 -9.37 -1.13
N ARG A 55 18.46 -8.74 -0.03
CA ARG A 55 19.77 -9.00 0.56
C ARG A 55 19.90 -10.44 1.08
N ALA A 56 18.83 -10.97 1.65
CA ALA A 56 18.76 -12.33 2.17
C ALA A 56 18.53 -13.41 1.09
N LYS A 57 18.34 -13.01 -0.19
CA LYS A 57 17.97 -13.91 -1.31
C LYS A 57 16.67 -14.68 -1.07
N ILE A 58 15.70 -14.04 -0.42
CA ILE A 58 14.37 -14.58 -0.17
C ILE A 58 13.42 -14.00 -1.23
N PRO A 59 12.78 -14.82 -2.08
CA PRO A 59 11.72 -14.35 -2.96
C PRO A 59 10.59 -13.72 -2.14
N ALA A 60 10.23 -12.48 -2.46
CA ALA A 60 9.24 -11.72 -1.70
C ALA A 60 8.28 -10.96 -2.63
N ALA A 61 7.08 -10.73 -2.13
CA ALA A 61 6.06 -9.90 -2.77
C ALA A 61 5.33 -9.09 -1.70
N CYS A 62 4.91 -7.88 -2.06
CA CYS A 62 4.06 -7.03 -1.22
C CYS A 62 2.65 -6.98 -1.83
N VAL A 63 1.63 -7.35 -1.06
CA VAL A 63 0.23 -7.34 -1.50
C VAL A 63 -0.56 -6.45 -0.55
N CYS A 64 -0.99 -5.30 -1.05
CA CYS A 64 -1.75 -4.31 -0.28
C CYS A 64 -3.15 -4.14 -0.85
N VAL A 65 -4.07 -3.70 0.00
CA VAL A 65 -5.38 -3.19 -0.39
C VAL A 65 -5.39 -1.68 -0.20
N THR A 66 -6.08 -0.95 -1.08
CA THR A 66 -6.18 0.51 -1.00
C THR A 66 -7.44 0.89 -0.23
N LEU A 67 -7.31 1.73 0.80
CA LEU A 67 -8.44 2.11 1.67
C LEU A 67 -9.02 3.48 1.33
N VAL A 68 -8.26 4.33 0.64
CA VAL A 68 -8.65 5.69 0.25
C VAL A 68 -7.98 6.07 -1.06
N ASN A 69 -8.71 6.78 -1.94
CA ASN A 69 -8.10 7.40 -3.12
C ASN A 69 -7.52 8.76 -2.73
N ARG A 70 -6.19 8.86 -2.67
CA ARG A 70 -5.47 10.09 -2.27
C ARG A 70 -5.60 11.25 -3.26
N LEU A 71 -6.07 10.98 -4.49
CA LEU A 71 -6.45 12.03 -5.44
C LEU A 71 -7.80 12.69 -5.09
N GLU A 72 -8.63 12.04 -4.27
CA GLU A 72 -9.97 12.51 -3.90
C GLU A 72 -10.04 13.01 -2.45
N GLY A 73 -9.05 12.66 -1.61
CA GLY A 73 -8.97 13.15 -0.24
C GLY A 73 -8.07 12.30 0.65
N ASP A 74 -7.94 12.75 1.89
CA ASP A 74 -7.07 12.10 2.87
C ASP A 74 -7.86 11.14 3.78
N GLN A 75 -9.01 11.56 4.31
CA GLN A 75 -9.76 10.81 5.31
C GLN A 75 -10.31 9.47 4.81
N ILE A 76 -10.19 8.44 5.64
CA ILE A 76 -10.82 7.14 5.41
C ILE A 76 -12.27 7.23 5.89
N THR A 77 -13.20 7.42 4.96
CA THR A 77 -14.63 7.56 5.25
C THR A 77 -15.41 6.25 5.24
N SER A 78 -14.75 5.15 4.85
CA SER A 78 -15.34 3.81 4.82
C SER A 78 -15.75 3.33 6.22
N THR A 79 -16.89 2.66 6.31
CA THR A 79 -17.37 2.06 7.57
C THR A 79 -16.45 0.94 8.04
N LYS A 80 -16.47 0.63 9.34
CA LYS A 80 -15.72 -0.50 9.93
C LYS A 80 -16.00 -1.82 9.19
N ARG A 81 -17.25 -2.05 8.77
CA ARG A 81 -17.64 -3.25 8.01
C ARG A 81 -17.00 -3.28 6.62
N GLN A 82 -16.94 -2.14 5.92
CA GLN A 82 -16.26 -2.04 4.63
C GLN A 82 -14.76 -2.28 4.78
N LEU A 83 -14.13 -1.65 5.77
CA LEU A 83 -12.69 -1.82 6.03
C LEU A 83 -12.33 -3.27 6.37
N ALA A 84 -13.14 -3.95 7.18
CA ALA A 84 -12.95 -5.38 7.46
C ALA A 84 -12.97 -6.20 6.16
N LYS A 85 -13.95 -5.95 5.28
CA LYS A 85 -14.06 -6.62 3.98
C LYS A 85 -12.86 -6.31 3.07
N TYR A 86 -12.38 -5.07 3.05
CA TYR A 86 -11.23 -4.69 2.24
C TYR A 86 -9.97 -5.43 2.69
N ASN A 87 -9.73 -5.51 4.01
CA ASN A 87 -8.59 -6.22 4.58
C ASN A 87 -8.55 -7.70 4.15
N GLU A 88 -9.70 -8.37 4.06
CA GLU A 88 -9.81 -9.76 3.62
C GLU A 88 -9.32 -9.99 2.17
N TYR A 89 -9.36 -8.99 1.29
CA TYR A 89 -8.99 -9.16 -0.11
C TYR A 89 -7.50 -9.52 -0.29
N SER A 90 -6.60 -8.89 0.48
CA SER A 90 -5.17 -9.22 0.43
C SER A 90 -4.91 -10.66 0.87
N ILE A 91 -5.53 -11.09 1.98
CA ILE A 91 -5.45 -12.44 2.52
C ILE A 91 -5.97 -13.43 1.48
N ARG A 92 -7.13 -13.17 0.88
CA ARG A 92 -7.73 -14.06 -0.12
C ARG A 92 -6.85 -14.23 -1.35
N VAL A 93 -6.22 -13.17 -1.85
CA VAL A 93 -5.29 -13.25 -2.98
C VAL A 93 -4.10 -14.15 -2.63
N VAL A 94 -3.48 -13.93 -1.47
CA VAL A 94 -2.30 -14.70 -1.03
C VAL A 94 -2.67 -16.16 -0.75
N SER A 95 -3.76 -16.43 -0.02
CA SER A 95 -4.22 -17.79 0.26
C SER A 95 -4.55 -18.56 -1.02
N ASN A 96 -5.20 -17.92 -2.00
CA ASN A 96 -5.47 -18.55 -3.28
C ASN A 96 -4.18 -18.85 -4.06
N TYR A 97 -3.22 -17.93 -4.05
CA TYR A 97 -1.92 -18.16 -4.69
C TYR A 97 -1.19 -19.35 -4.06
N ILE A 98 -1.17 -19.45 -2.73
CA ILE A 98 -0.56 -20.59 -2.02
C ILE A 98 -1.24 -21.90 -2.41
N ALA A 99 -2.56 -21.99 -2.25
CA ALA A 99 -3.32 -23.21 -2.54
C ALA A 99 -3.16 -23.68 -4.00
N THR A 100 -3.17 -22.75 -4.96
CA THR A 100 -2.98 -23.09 -6.37
C THR A 100 -1.55 -23.50 -6.71
N THR A 101 -0.56 -22.96 -6.00
CA THR A 101 0.86 -23.33 -6.17
C THR A 101 1.11 -24.73 -5.60
N GLU A 102 0.61 -25.03 -4.40
CA GLU A 102 0.74 -26.36 -3.79
C GLU A 102 0.09 -27.45 -4.64
N ALA A 103 -1.13 -27.20 -5.13
CA ALA A 103 -1.83 -28.14 -6.01
C ALA A 103 -1.05 -28.45 -7.29
N LYS A 104 -0.40 -27.43 -7.90
CA LYS A 104 0.45 -27.63 -9.09
C LYS A 104 1.68 -28.46 -8.78
N THR A 105 2.36 -28.17 -7.67
CA THR A 105 3.55 -28.91 -7.24
C THR A 105 3.23 -30.38 -6.99
N ALA A 106 2.10 -30.67 -6.34
CA ALA A 106 1.64 -32.05 -6.10
C ALA A 106 1.30 -32.81 -7.39
N ALA A 107 0.87 -32.13 -8.46
CA ALA A 107 0.54 -32.78 -9.74
C ALA A 107 1.77 -33.08 -10.62
N THR A 108 2.93 -32.50 -10.30
CA THR A 108 4.21 -32.72 -11.01
C THR A 108 5.09 -33.81 -10.39
N HIS A 109 4.65 -34.43 -9.29
CA HIS A 109 5.29 -35.58 -8.64
C HIS A 109 4.41 -36.81 -8.73
#